data_AF-K3WAN2-F1
#
_entry.id   AF-K3WAN2-F1
#
_cell.length_a   1.000
_cell.length_b   1.000
_cell.length_c   1.000
_cell.angle_alpha   90.00
_cell.angle_beta   90.00
_cell.angle_gamma   90.00
#
_symmetry.space_group_name_H-M   'P 1'
#
loop_
_entity.id
_entity.type
_entity.pdbx_description
1 polymer ?
#
loop_
_entity_poly.entity_id
_entity_poly.type
_entity_poly.pdbx_seq_one_letter_code
_entity_poly.pdbx_strand_id
1 'polypeptide(L)'
;MATAAGGAAVHVVNHCVDAMKLYDGQNITRIAENASVTFDLPAGSIRAYRYGITPQATLAEFSVDAFNKTWFDISIIPTGPLSGHCTSLEDCKTLTGGVGFNVPLQITPKVTYASDNCRKLVCLTDGCEDAYQFPQQDEKTHSCGAGVEFQVVFCPPTADTETDWSLPGYWVDDDSKKKALESGAIVGDTSPVPTVTTSAPTPAVSEVITRSAADEDSSAAAYVAAALGGTVVCIVCAALVVRYRQRMIADVHYHWPDRRSSDAISFVSAKDII
;
A
#
# COMPACT_ATOMS: atom_id res chain seq x y z
N MET A 1 -17.74 14.93 -13.83
CA MET A 1 -17.37 14.25 -12.58
C MET A 1 -15.90 13.90 -12.66
N ALA A 2 -15.13 14.04 -11.59
CA ALA A 2 -13.77 13.50 -11.55
C ALA A 2 -13.86 12.02 -11.13
N THR A 3 -13.29 11.12 -11.93
CA THR A 3 -13.05 9.74 -11.50
C THR A 3 -11.92 9.78 -10.46
N ALA A 4 -12.20 9.38 -9.22
CA ALA A 4 -11.13 9.07 -8.27
C ALA A 4 -10.32 7.91 -8.87
N ALA A 5 -9.02 8.13 -9.08
CA ALA A 5 -8.15 7.10 -9.64
C ALA A 5 -7.97 5.97 -8.62
N GLY A 6 -8.05 4.72 -9.07
CA GLY A 6 -7.75 3.56 -8.22
C GLY A 6 -6.30 3.63 -7.74
N GLY A 7 -6.12 3.51 -6.43
CA GLY A 7 -4.83 3.59 -5.76
C GLY A 7 -4.99 3.66 -4.24
N ALA A 8 -3.91 3.98 -3.54
CA ALA A 8 -3.89 4.30 -2.13
C ALA A 8 -3.35 5.71 -1.90
N ALA A 9 -3.93 6.46 -0.96
CA ALA A 9 -3.38 7.74 -0.50
C ALA A 9 -2.50 7.50 0.73
N VAL A 10 -1.27 8.01 0.72
CA VAL A 10 -0.32 7.90 1.83
C VAL A 10 -0.05 9.29 2.41
N HIS A 11 -0.58 9.53 3.61
CA HIS A 11 -0.45 10.76 4.37
C HIS A 11 0.78 10.65 5.29
N VAL A 12 1.89 11.25 4.88
CA VAL A 12 3.14 11.24 5.66
C VAL A 12 3.17 12.45 6.59
N VAL A 13 3.33 12.19 7.89
CA VAL A 13 3.34 13.18 8.98
C VAL A 13 4.73 13.21 9.62
N ASN A 14 5.24 14.41 9.90
CA ASN A 14 6.48 14.62 10.65
C ASN A 14 6.18 15.06 12.09
N HIS A 15 6.32 14.16 13.06
CA HIS A 15 6.37 14.50 14.49
C HIS A 15 7.80 14.44 15.05
N CYS A 16 8.81 14.30 14.19
CA CYS A 16 10.20 14.52 14.60
C CYS A 16 10.45 16.02 14.79
N VAL A 17 11.30 16.34 15.77
CA VAL A 17 11.84 17.70 15.96
C VAL A 17 12.54 18.15 14.67
N ASP A 18 12.38 19.42 14.32
CA ASP A 18 12.86 20.05 13.09
C ASP A 18 12.21 19.53 11.79
N ALA A 19 12.49 20.21 10.68
CA ALA A 19 11.93 19.93 9.36
C ALA A 19 12.59 18.72 8.66
N MET A 20 11.93 17.56 8.73
CA MET A 20 12.30 16.31 8.04
C MET A 20 12.62 16.50 6.54
N LYS A 21 13.61 15.73 6.07
CA LYS A 21 13.87 15.47 4.65
C LYS A 21 13.34 14.09 4.30
N LEU A 22 12.09 13.98 3.88
CA LEU A 22 11.51 12.72 3.44
C LEU A 22 12.13 12.32 2.10
N TYR A 23 12.63 11.10 1.99
CA TYR A 23 13.07 10.50 0.72
C TYR A 23 12.11 9.38 0.32
N ASP A 24 11.63 9.37 -0.93
CA ASP A 24 10.63 8.41 -1.46
C ASP A 24 11.24 7.30 -2.34
N GLY A 25 12.57 7.26 -2.44
CA GLY A 25 13.33 6.44 -3.38
C GLY A 25 13.96 7.23 -4.54
N GLN A 26 13.48 8.44 -4.83
CA GLN A 26 13.90 9.26 -5.98
C GLN A 26 14.05 10.76 -5.67
N ASN A 27 13.17 11.32 -4.85
CA ASN A 27 13.00 12.75 -4.58
C ASN A 27 13.21 13.06 -3.09
N ILE A 28 13.44 14.33 -2.76
CA ILE A 28 13.45 14.83 -1.37
C ILE A 28 12.31 15.82 -1.18
N THR A 29 11.32 15.44 -0.37
CA THR A 29 10.28 16.36 0.11
C THR A 29 10.67 16.88 1.49
N ARG A 30 10.58 18.20 1.69
CA ARG A 30 10.75 18.79 3.02
C ARG A 30 9.40 18.94 3.69
N ILE A 31 9.28 18.39 4.90
CA ILE A 31 8.09 18.50 5.74
C ILE A 31 8.53 19.23 7.01
N ALA A 32 7.78 20.26 7.43
CA ALA A 32 8.06 20.97 8.68
C ALA A 32 7.74 20.08 9.90
N GLU A 33 8.20 20.47 11.08
CA GLU A 33 7.75 19.86 12.34
C GLU A 33 6.22 20.03 12.49
N ASN A 34 5.53 18.96 12.91
CA ASN A 34 4.06 18.88 13.03
C ASN A 34 3.29 19.21 11.75
N ALA A 35 3.91 18.99 10.58
CA ALA A 35 3.28 19.12 9.27
C ALA A 35 3.19 17.77 8.54
N SER A 36 2.41 17.74 7.45
CA SER A 36 2.18 16.54 6.65
C SER A 36 2.15 16.82 5.14
N VAL A 37 2.27 15.76 4.36
CA VAL A 37 2.08 15.73 2.90
C VAL A 37 1.32 14.47 2.50
N THR A 38 0.61 14.49 1.38
CA THR A 38 -0.10 13.30 0.86
C THR A 38 0.51 12.90 -0.48
N PHE A 39 0.71 11.59 -0.68
CA PHE A 39 1.12 11.00 -1.96
C PHE A 39 0.04 10.05 -2.46
N ASP A 40 -0.42 10.23 -3.69
CA ASP A 40 -1.28 9.26 -4.38
C ASP A 40 -0.43 8.15 -5.02
N LEU A 41 -0.70 6.90 -4.64
CA LEU A 41 -0.06 5.70 -5.18
C LEU A 41 -1.02 4.97 -6.13
N PRO A 42 -0.99 5.24 -7.45
CA PRO A 42 -1.79 4.49 -8.42
C PRO A 42 -1.33 3.02 -8.53
N ALA A 43 -2.21 2.17 -9.08
CA ALA A 43 -1.89 0.78 -9.41
C ALA A 43 -0.53 0.61 -10.12
N GLY A 44 0.28 -0.35 -9.65
CA GLY A 44 1.65 -0.59 -10.10
C GLY A 44 2.71 0.25 -9.38
N SER A 45 2.35 1.08 -8.40
CA SER A 45 3.32 1.82 -7.59
C SER A 45 4.10 0.90 -6.65
N ILE A 46 5.40 1.20 -6.49
CA ILE A 46 6.26 0.70 -5.41
C ILE A 46 6.98 1.93 -4.83
N ARG A 47 7.00 2.09 -3.50
CA ARG A 47 7.69 3.19 -2.79
C ARG A 47 8.25 2.71 -1.46
N ALA A 48 9.36 3.33 -1.06
CA ALA A 48 9.94 3.17 0.28
C ALA A 48 10.25 4.57 0.82
N TYR A 49 9.50 4.99 1.84
CA TYR A 49 9.64 6.31 2.46
C TYR A 49 10.57 6.26 3.66
N ARG A 50 11.51 7.19 3.77
CA ARG A 50 12.44 7.27 4.91
C ARG A 50 12.88 8.68 5.30
N TYR A 51 13.30 8.85 6.55
CA TYR A 51 13.93 10.07 7.03
C TYR A 51 15.38 10.15 6.50
N GLY A 52 15.63 11.07 5.56
CA GLY A 52 16.94 11.32 4.97
C GLY A 52 17.31 10.38 3.82
N ILE A 53 18.35 10.76 3.07
CA ILE A 53 18.80 10.02 1.88
C ILE A 53 19.59 8.74 2.19
N THR A 54 20.14 8.62 3.40
CA THR A 54 20.93 7.46 3.83
C THR A 54 20.10 6.17 3.75
N PRO A 55 20.66 5.03 3.29
CA PRO A 55 19.99 3.73 3.34
C PRO A 55 20.08 3.09 4.75
N GLN A 56 20.75 3.74 5.72
CA GLN A 56 20.65 3.43 7.14
C GLN A 56 19.44 4.16 7.73
N ALA A 57 18.25 3.63 7.48
CA ALA A 57 17.01 4.28 7.91
C ALA A 57 15.83 3.33 8.00
N THR A 58 14.96 3.60 8.98
CA THR A 58 13.65 2.97 9.12
C THR A 58 12.81 3.31 7.88
N LEU A 59 12.34 2.29 7.16
CA LEU A 59 11.56 2.44 5.93
C LEU A 59 10.07 2.19 6.19
N ALA A 60 9.19 3.00 5.60
CA ALA A 60 7.79 2.65 5.38
C ALA A 60 7.64 2.22 3.91
N GLU A 61 7.46 0.92 3.67
CA GLU A 61 7.43 0.35 2.33
C GLU A 61 6.00 0.07 1.87
N PHE A 62 5.73 0.28 0.59
CA PHE A 62 4.41 0.17 -0.03
C PHE A 62 4.51 -0.39 -1.45
N SER A 63 3.59 -1.29 -1.80
CA SER A 63 3.29 -1.60 -3.20
C SER A 63 1.78 -1.73 -3.45
N VAL A 64 1.33 -1.19 -4.58
CA VAL A 64 -0.08 -1.20 -5.00
C VAL A 64 -0.23 -2.07 -6.24
N ASP A 65 -1.03 -3.13 -6.17
CA ASP A 65 -1.18 -4.07 -7.28
C ASP A 65 -2.14 -3.57 -8.38
N ALA A 66 -2.32 -4.38 -9.44
CA ALA A 66 -3.18 -4.05 -10.58
C ALA A 66 -4.69 -4.00 -10.24
N PHE A 67 -5.09 -4.46 -9.04
CA PHE A 67 -6.45 -4.42 -8.51
C PHE A 67 -6.60 -3.35 -7.40
N ASN A 68 -5.55 -2.55 -7.17
CA ASN A 68 -5.40 -1.57 -6.11
C ASN A 68 -5.30 -2.16 -4.68
N LYS A 69 -5.09 -3.48 -4.54
CA LYS A 69 -4.73 -4.05 -3.23
C LYS A 69 -3.37 -3.46 -2.84
N THR A 70 -3.28 -2.94 -1.62
CA THR A 70 -2.05 -2.30 -1.13
C THR A 70 -1.37 -3.21 -0.13
N TRP A 71 -0.13 -3.58 -0.43
CA TRP A 71 0.78 -4.26 0.47
C TRP A 71 1.71 -3.22 1.10
N PHE A 72 2.04 -3.39 2.37
CA PHE A 72 2.81 -2.43 3.15
C PHE A 72 3.49 -3.10 4.33
N ASP A 73 4.61 -2.54 4.77
CA ASP A 73 5.42 -3.04 5.86
C ASP A 73 6.32 -1.95 6.44
N ILE A 74 7.01 -2.27 7.53
CA ILE A 74 8.14 -1.49 8.03
C ILE A 74 9.40 -2.32 7.85
N SER A 75 10.49 -1.69 7.43
CA SER A 75 11.79 -2.35 7.29
C SER A 75 12.88 -1.61 8.06
N ILE A 76 13.67 -2.37 8.81
CA ILE A 76 14.89 -1.94 9.50
C ILE A 76 16.09 -2.83 9.11
N ILE A 77 16.02 -3.51 7.96
CA ILE A 77 17.10 -4.38 7.50
C ILE A 77 18.40 -3.56 7.34
N PRO A 78 19.49 -3.91 8.04
CA PRO A 78 20.78 -3.25 7.86
C PRO A 78 21.28 -3.36 6.42
N THR A 79 21.61 -2.23 5.81
CA THR A 79 22.22 -2.15 4.48
C THR A 79 23.70 -1.82 4.59
N GLY A 80 24.49 -1.92 3.50
CA GLY A 80 25.91 -1.54 3.55
C GLY A 80 26.67 -1.79 2.26
N PRO A 81 28.00 -1.52 2.25
CA PRO A 81 28.87 -1.81 1.10
C PRO A 81 29.12 -3.32 0.89
N LEU A 82 28.77 -4.15 1.88
CA LEU A 82 28.79 -5.61 1.80
C LEU A 82 27.35 -6.14 1.74
N SER A 83 27.14 -7.21 0.98
CA SER A 83 25.84 -7.86 0.80
C SER A 83 25.98 -9.38 0.82
N GLY A 84 24.92 -10.08 1.21
CA GLY A 84 24.88 -11.52 1.35
C GLY A 84 23.61 -11.98 2.07
N HIS A 85 23.58 -13.23 2.52
CA HIS A 85 22.49 -13.76 3.34
C HIS A 85 22.80 -13.57 4.83
N CYS A 86 21.81 -13.11 5.59
CA CYS A 86 21.85 -12.97 7.04
C CYS A 86 20.50 -13.41 7.63
N THR A 87 20.53 -14.01 8.82
CA THR A 87 19.41 -14.75 9.45
C THR A 87 18.84 -14.09 10.70
N SER A 88 19.40 -12.95 11.09
CA SER A 88 18.98 -12.14 12.24
C SER A 88 19.45 -10.70 12.05
N LEU A 89 18.91 -9.79 12.85
CA LEU A 89 19.32 -8.39 12.86
C LEU A 89 20.83 -8.23 13.16
N GLU A 90 21.37 -9.02 14.08
CA GLU A 90 22.79 -8.99 14.46
C GLU A 90 23.69 -9.57 13.36
N ASP A 91 23.26 -10.64 12.69
CA ASP A 91 23.94 -11.16 11.49
C ASP A 91 23.99 -10.08 10.40
N CYS A 92 22.88 -9.40 10.13
CA CYS A 92 22.82 -8.38 9.08
C CYS A 92 23.67 -7.14 9.43
N LYS A 93 23.69 -6.68 10.69
CA LYS A 93 24.59 -5.60 11.14
C LYS A 93 26.05 -6.00 11.00
N THR A 94 26.41 -7.23 11.41
CA THR A 94 27.77 -7.77 11.32
C THR A 94 28.23 -7.93 9.87
N LEU A 95 27.36 -8.44 8.99
CA LEU A 95 27.63 -8.66 7.57
C LEU A 95 27.80 -7.35 6.79
N THR A 96 26.91 -6.38 7.02
CA THR A 96 26.83 -5.15 6.20
C THR A 96 27.65 -3.99 6.76
N GLY A 97 27.91 -3.97 8.07
CA GLY A 97 28.40 -2.80 8.79
C GLY A 97 27.34 -1.70 9.00
N GLY A 98 26.07 -1.97 8.68
CA GLY A 98 24.95 -1.06 8.84
C GLY A 98 24.29 -1.11 10.22
N VAL A 99 23.24 -0.29 10.38
CA VAL A 99 22.37 -0.25 11.56
C VAL A 99 20.89 -0.46 11.24
N GLY A 100 20.44 -0.12 10.02
CA GLY A 100 19.06 -0.33 9.57
C GLY A 100 18.01 0.63 10.15
N PHE A 101 18.01 0.90 11.46
CA PHE A 101 17.10 1.86 12.10
C PHE A 101 17.70 3.29 12.17
N ASN A 102 16.87 4.33 12.11
CA ASN A 102 17.31 5.71 12.43
C ASN A 102 16.30 6.58 13.19
N VAL A 103 15.00 6.47 12.91
CA VAL A 103 13.94 7.19 13.63
C VAL A 103 12.74 6.27 13.90
N PRO A 104 11.97 6.52 14.99
CA PRO A 104 10.70 5.83 15.24
C PRO A 104 9.71 6.04 14.09
N LEU A 105 8.89 5.02 13.80
CA LEU A 105 7.96 5.00 12.67
C LEU A 105 6.67 4.26 13.04
N GLN A 106 5.53 4.74 12.52
CA GLN A 106 4.25 4.04 12.58
C GLN A 106 3.55 4.11 11.22
N ILE A 107 2.88 3.03 10.82
CA ILE A 107 1.95 2.98 9.69
C ILE A 107 0.56 2.65 10.20
N THR A 108 -0.48 3.38 9.78
CA THR A 108 -1.86 3.22 10.26
C THR A 108 -2.84 3.26 9.07
N PRO A 109 -3.43 2.11 8.66
CA PRO A 109 -4.47 2.09 7.64
C PRO A 109 -5.79 2.62 8.18
N LYS A 110 -6.52 3.38 7.35
CA LYS A 110 -7.82 3.98 7.66
C LYS A 110 -8.95 2.97 7.49
N VAL A 111 -9.12 2.09 8.47
CA VAL A 111 -10.15 1.04 8.46
C VAL A 111 -11.08 1.12 9.67
N THR A 112 -12.36 0.79 9.48
CA THR A 112 -13.36 0.72 10.57
C THR A 112 -13.12 -0.48 11.51
N TYR A 113 -12.49 -1.54 10.97
CA TYR A 113 -12.12 -2.73 11.72
C TYR A 113 -10.75 -3.18 11.25
N ALA A 114 -9.79 -3.27 12.18
CA ALA A 114 -8.50 -3.88 11.89
C ALA A 114 -8.64 -5.40 11.69
N SER A 115 -7.67 -5.97 10.98
CA SER A 115 -7.48 -7.42 10.86
C SER A 115 -5.98 -7.72 10.90
N ASP A 116 -5.59 -8.94 11.24
CA ASP A 116 -4.17 -9.33 11.40
C ASP A 116 -3.30 -8.92 10.19
N ASN A 117 -3.88 -8.93 8.98
CA ASN A 117 -3.23 -8.53 7.73
C ASN A 117 -3.36 -7.02 7.44
N CYS A 118 -4.48 -6.36 7.78
CA CYS A 118 -4.68 -4.91 7.61
C CYS A 118 -4.85 -4.24 8.99
N ARG A 119 -3.73 -3.86 9.60
CA ARG A 119 -3.63 -3.29 10.95
C ARG A 119 -2.59 -2.16 11.02
N LYS A 120 -2.53 -1.48 12.17
CA LYS A 120 -1.43 -0.57 12.53
C LYS A 120 -0.12 -1.35 12.73
N LEU A 121 0.99 -0.79 12.25
CA LEU A 121 2.36 -1.27 12.45
C LEU A 121 3.17 -0.20 13.20
N VAL A 122 3.97 -0.60 14.19
CA VAL A 122 4.66 0.30 15.11
C VAL A 122 6.12 -0.14 15.33
N CYS A 123 7.08 0.67 14.87
CA CYS A 123 8.51 0.47 15.11
C CYS A 123 9.11 1.68 15.83
N LEU A 124 9.15 1.63 17.18
CA LEU A 124 9.66 2.74 18.00
C LEU A 124 11.16 2.66 18.28
N THR A 125 11.77 1.49 18.11
CA THR A 125 13.17 1.22 18.40
C THR A 125 13.78 0.29 17.36
N ASP A 126 15.10 0.32 17.28
CA ASP A 126 15.89 -0.77 16.70
C ASP A 126 15.46 -2.12 17.31
N GLY A 127 15.34 -3.17 16.49
CA GLY A 127 14.84 -4.49 16.90
C GLY A 127 13.33 -4.62 17.14
N CYS A 128 12.51 -3.65 16.69
CA CYS A 128 11.04 -3.67 16.81
C CYS A 128 10.36 -4.91 16.16
N GLU A 129 9.27 -5.38 16.77
CA GLU A 129 8.57 -6.61 16.35
C GLU A 129 7.82 -6.47 15.01
N ASP A 130 7.25 -5.31 14.72
CA ASP A 130 6.43 -5.07 13.52
C ASP A 130 7.23 -4.88 12.22
N ALA A 131 8.57 -4.96 12.26
CA ALA A 131 9.42 -4.70 11.10
C ALA A 131 10.16 -5.94 10.59
N TYR A 132 10.51 -5.90 9.30
CA TYR A 132 11.59 -6.69 8.73
C TYR A 132 12.92 -6.32 9.38
N GLN A 133 13.57 -7.30 10.02
CA GLN A 133 14.91 -7.14 10.63
C GLN A 133 16.00 -7.84 9.80
N PHE A 134 15.60 -8.88 9.05
CA PHE A 134 16.39 -9.56 8.03
C PHE A 134 15.44 -10.00 6.88
N PRO A 135 15.94 -10.37 5.69
CA PRO A 135 15.07 -10.50 4.50
C PRO A 135 14.07 -11.67 4.53
N GLN A 136 14.38 -12.75 5.24
CA GLN A 136 13.56 -13.98 5.29
C GLN A 136 12.49 -13.91 6.39
N GLN A 137 11.58 -12.92 6.29
CA GLN A 137 10.52 -12.66 7.27
C GLN A 137 9.18 -12.32 6.60
N ASP A 138 8.70 -13.17 5.70
CA ASP A 138 7.49 -12.95 4.89
C ASP A 138 6.24 -12.62 5.74
N GLU A 139 6.22 -13.01 7.02
CA GLU A 139 5.15 -12.68 7.98
C GLU A 139 5.06 -11.19 8.36
N LYS A 140 6.04 -10.36 7.97
CA LYS A 140 6.06 -8.91 8.20
C LYS A 140 5.39 -8.11 7.07
N THR A 141 5.14 -8.72 5.92
CA THR A 141 4.34 -8.08 4.85
C THR A 141 2.87 -8.06 5.24
N HIS A 142 2.31 -6.86 5.39
CA HIS A 142 0.90 -6.62 5.65
C HIS A 142 0.18 -6.12 4.39
N SER A 143 -1.15 -6.18 4.37
CA SER A 143 -1.93 -5.76 3.20
C SER A 143 -3.41 -5.45 3.48
N CYS A 144 -3.90 -4.41 2.80
CA CYS A 144 -5.26 -3.92 2.86
C CYS A 144 -5.97 -3.99 1.49
N GLY A 145 -7.30 -3.91 1.52
CA GLY A 145 -8.13 -3.86 0.32
C GLY A 145 -7.96 -2.56 -0.49
N ALA A 146 -8.60 -2.52 -1.66
CA ALA A 146 -8.57 -1.36 -2.55
C ALA A 146 -9.16 -0.09 -1.91
N GLY A 147 -8.52 1.05 -2.13
CA GLY A 147 -9.01 2.37 -1.69
C GLY A 147 -8.82 2.67 -0.20
N VAL A 148 -8.05 1.86 0.54
CA VAL A 148 -7.64 2.20 1.91
C VAL A 148 -6.61 3.31 1.87
N GLU A 149 -6.88 4.39 2.62
CA GLU A 149 -5.91 5.46 2.88
C GLU A 149 -4.97 5.02 4.03
N PHE A 150 -3.72 5.47 4.01
CA PHE A 150 -2.71 5.16 5.02
C PHE A 150 -2.10 6.42 5.60
N GLN A 151 -1.84 6.39 6.90
CA GLN A 151 -1.00 7.38 7.56
C GLN A 151 0.36 6.77 7.89
N VAL A 152 1.43 7.52 7.61
CA VAL A 152 2.80 7.18 7.97
C VAL A 152 3.32 8.29 8.87
N VAL A 153 3.62 7.98 10.14
CA VAL A 153 4.11 8.96 11.11
C VAL A 153 5.58 8.69 11.40
N PHE A 154 6.43 9.67 11.14
CA PHE A 154 7.82 9.68 11.59
C PHE A 154 7.89 10.36 12.97
N CYS A 155 8.60 9.71 13.90
CA CYS A 155 8.61 10.01 15.33
C CYS A 155 7.20 10.13 15.97
N PRO A 156 6.34 9.08 15.89
CA PRO A 156 5.02 9.10 16.51
C PRO A 156 5.09 9.32 18.03
N PRO A 157 4.08 9.97 18.64
CA PRO A 157 4.02 10.16 20.09
C PRO A 157 3.94 8.82 20.82
N THR A 158 4.69 8.70 21.91
CA THR A 158 4.72 7.52 22.78
C THR A 158 3.62 7.57 23.83
N ALA A 159 3.24 6.41 24.40
CA ALA A 159 2.10 6.28 25.32
C ALA A 159 2.27 7.04 26.67
N ASP A 160 3.48 7.49 26.99
CA ASP A 160 3.82 8.35 28.13
C ASP A 160 3.80 9.86 27.79
N THR A 161 3.69 10.21 26.50
CA THR A 161 3.48 11.57 25.99
C THR A 161 1.99 11.81 25.64
N GLU A 162 1.07 11.01 26.18
CA GLU A 162 -0.39 11.08 25.93
C GLU A 162 -1.06 12.31 26.60
N THR A 163 -0.76 13.50 26.08
CA THR A 163 -1.58 14.71 26.29
C THR A 163 -2.01 15.39 25.00
N ASP A 164 -1.42 15.05 23.84
CA ASP A 164 -1.74 15.68 22.55
C ASP A 164 -2.17 14.68 21.46
N TRP A 165 -3.22 13.91 21.76
CA TRP A 165 -4.04 13.24 20.73
C TRP A 165 -4.82 14.25 19.84
N SER A 166 -4.59 15.56 19.98
CA SER A 166 -5.19 16.64 19.19
C SER A 166 -4.27 17.17 18.08
N LEU A 167 -3.06 16.62 17.94
CA LEU A 167 -2.05 17.07 16.98
C LEU A 167 -2.60 17.10 15.54
N PRO A 168 -2.41 18.23 14.81
CA PRO A 168 -3.05 18.44 13.52
C PRO A 168 -2.55 17.46 12.46
N GLY A 169 -3.44 16.54 12.07
CA GLY A 169 -3.20 15.55 11.02
C GLY A 169 -2.95 14.13 11.53
N TYR A 170 -2.78 13.90 12.84
CA TYR A 170 -2.64 12.54 13.38
C TYR A 170 -3.99 11.78 13.36
N TRP A 171 -3.96 10.47 13.05
CA TRP A 171 -5.15 9.61 13.05
C TRP A 171 -5.19 8.73 14.29
N VAL A 172 -6.09 9.05 15.22
CA VAL A 172 -6.36 8.20 16.39
C VAL A 172 -7.27 7.04 15.98
N ASP A 173 -6.74 5.81 15.97
CA ASP A 173 -7.55 4.61 15.77
C ASP A 173 -8.54 4.36 16.94
N ASP A 174 -9.64 3.67 16.68
CA ASP A 174 -10.74 3.51 17.65
C ASP A 174 -10.36 2.64 18.86
N ASP A 175 -9.30 1.84 18.78
CA ASP A 175 -8.79 1.06 19.92
C ASP A 175 -7.95 1.93 20.86
N SER A 176 -7.16 2.87 20.32
CA SER A 176 -6.48 3.91 21.11
C SER A 176 -7.50 4.83 21.79
N LYS A 177 -8.63 5.16 21.13
CA LYS A 177 -9.74 5.89 21.76
C LYS A 177 -10.35 5.14 22.95
N LYS A 178 -10.57 3.82 22.85
CA LYS A 178 -11.06 2.98 23.97
C LYS A 178 -10.08 3.01 25.13
N LYS A 179 -8.78 2.84 24.85
CA LYS A 179 -7.72 2.85 25.87
C LYS A 179 -7.60 4.20 26.59
N ALA A 180 -7.72 5.32 25.87
CA ALA A 180 -7.74 6.66 26.45
C ALA A 180 -8.99 6.89 27.34
N LEU A 181 -10.15 6.36 26.94
CA LEU A 181 -11.38 6.40 27.70
C LEU A 181 -11.28 5.56 29.00
N GLU A 182 -10.66 4.38 28.95
CA GLU A 182 -10.34 3.56 30.13
C GLU A 182 -9.29 4.21 31.05
N SER A 183 -8.37 5.00 30.50
CA SER A 183 -7.40 5.82 31.25
C SER A 183 -8.03 7.04 31.94
N GLY A 184 -9.28 7.38 31.61
CA GLY A 184 -10.00 8.51 32.21
C GLY A 184 -9.59 9.88 31.67
N ALA A 185 -8.94 9.95 30.50
CA ALA A 185 -8.60 11.21 29.84
C ALA A 185 -9.89 11.90 29.35
N ILE A 186 -10.27 13.01 29.99
CA ILE A 186 -11.53 13.71 29.69
C ILE A 186 -11.43 14.44 28.35
N VAL A 187 -11.92 13.81 27.28
CA VAL A 187 -12.18 14.47 26.00
C VAL A 187 -13.37 15.42 26.17
N GLY A 188 -13.11 16.73 26.15
CA GLY A 188 -14.14 17.76 26.28
C GLY A 188 -14.96 17.91 25.01
N ASP A 189 -16.13 17.28 24.95
CA ASP A 189 -17.12 17.54 23.88
C ASP A 189 -17.68 18.97 23.97
N THR A 190 -17.46 19.76 22.92
CA THR A 190 -18.14 21.03 22.67
C THR A 190 -18.59 21.13 21.21
N SER A 191 -19.33 20.12 20.75
CA SER A 191 -20.09 20.16 19.49
C SER A 191 -21.17 21.26 19.48
N PRO A 192 -21.23 22.13 18.45
CA PRO A 192 -22.38 22.99 18.17
C PRO A 192 -23.18 22.47 16.95
N VAL A 193 -24.42 22.05 17.20
CA VAL A 193 -25.38 21.57 16.18
C VAL A 193 -25.98 22.74 15.37
N PRO A 194 -26.16 22.55 14.05
CA PRO A 194 -27.39 23.01 13.39
C PRO A 194 -28.05 21.86 12.59
N THR A 195 -29.23 21.38 12.99
CA THR A 195 -30.57 21.91 12.63
C THR A 195 -31.13 21.27 11.34
N VAL A 196 -32.08 20.35 11.54
CA VAL A 196 -32.86 19.69 10.47
C VAL A 196 -33.99 20.60 9.98
N THR A 197 -34.25 20.62 8.67
CA THR A 197 -35.48 21.19 8.09
C THR A 197 -36.12 20.19 7.13
N THR A 198 -37.35 19.78 7.43
CA THR A 198 -38.15 18.81 6.64
C THR A 198 -39.04 19.53 5.62
N SER A 199 -39.22 18.97 4.41
CA SER A 199 -40.35 19.31 3.53
C SER A 199 -40.67 18.22 2.48
N ALA A 200 -41.96 17.92 2.36
CA ALA A 200 -42.66 17.07 1.38
C ALA A 200 -44.15 17.56 1.35
N PRO A 201 -45.07 17.12 0.44
CA PRO A 201 -45.00 15.99 -0.50
C PRO A 201 -45.62 16.22 -1.93
N THR A 202 -45.54 15.19 -2.81
CA THR A 202 -46.58 14.55 -3.70
C THR A 202 -47.67 15.42 -4.41
N PRO A 203 -48.15 15.17 -5.68
CA PRO A 203 -48.12 13.96 -6.56
C PRO A 203 -47.51 14.26 -7.99
N ALA A 204 -47.83 13.71 -9.20
CA ALA A 204 -48.90 12.81 -9.70
C ALA A 204 -48.62 12.02 -11.03
N VAL A 205 -49.25 10.84 -11.09
CA VAL A 205 -49.75 9.92 -12.15
C VAL A 205 -49.90 10.33 -13.63
N SER A 206 -49.40 9.46 -14.55
CA SER A 206 -50.08 8.80 -15.70
C SER A 206 -49.07 7.81 -16.35
N GLU A 207 -49.33 6.53 -16.68
CA GLU A 207 -50.37 5.83 -17.45
C GLU A 207 -50.34 6.06 -18.99
N VAL A 208 -50.57 5.08 -19.90
CA VAL A 208 -50.33 3.60 -19.92
C VAL A 208 -50.59 3.05 -21.37
N ILE A 209 -50.26 1.78 -21.69
CA ILE A 209 -50.43 1.03 -23.00
C ILE A 209 -49.72 1.62 -24.27
N THR A 210 -49.43 0.89 -25.39
CA THR A 210 -49.75 -0.49 -25.87
C THR A 210 -48.65 -1.08 -26.81
N ARG A 211 -48.59 -2.43 -26.90
CA ARG A 211 -48.48 -3.37 -28.08
C ARG A 211 -48.15 -2.83 -29.50
N SER A 212 -47.61 -3.59 -30.49
CA SER A 212 -47.30 -5.04 -30.67
C SER A 212 -46.35 -5.21 -31.89
N ALA A 213 -45.38 -6.14 -31.90
CA ALA A 213 -45.41 -7.53 -32.42
C ALA A 213 -45.11 -7.70 -33.94
N ALA A 214 -44.99 -8.95 -34.38
CA ALA A 214 -44.54 -9.46 -35.69
C ALA A 214 -43.02 -9.36 -35.99
N ASP A 215 -42.39 -10.30 -36.72
CA ASP A 215 -42.35 -11.79 -36.72
C ASP A 215 -41.43 -12.23 -37.91
N GLU A 216 -41.15 -13.53 -38.05
CA GLU A 216 -40.61 -14.20 -39.27
C GLU A 216 -39.14 -13.90 -39.70
N ASP A 217 -38.35 -14.85 -40.24
CA ASP A 217 -38.44 -16.33 -40.22
C ASP A 217 -37.06 -17.01 -40.39
N SER A 218 -37.02 -18.31 -40.06
CA SER A 218 -36.15 -19.42 -40.50
C SER A 218 -35.04 -19.16 -41.55
N SER A 219 -33.84 -19.65 -41.27
CA SER A 219 -33.35 -20.88 -41.93
C SER A 219 -32.05 -21.43 -41.32
N ALA A 220 -31.97 -22.76 -41.20
CA ALA A 220 -30.79 -23.46 -40.69
C ALA A 220 -29.90 -23.96 -41.84
N ALA A 221 -28.65 -23.48 -41.90
CA ALA A 221 -27.66 -23.91 -42.89
C ALA A 221 -26.66 -24.94 -42.31
N ALA A 222 -26.82 -26.19 -42.74
CA ALA A 222 -25.99 -27.38 -42.53
C ALA A 222 -24.61 -27.23 -41.83
N TYR A 223 -24.49 -27.80 -40.62
CA TYR A 223 -23.20 -28.16 -40.01
C TYR A 223 -22.64 -29.44 -40.66
N VAL A 224 -21.67 -29.32 -41.58
CA VAL A 224 -20.87 -30.45 -42.08
C VAL A 224 -19.39 -30.03 -42.24
N ALA A 225 -18.48 -30.90 -41.77
CA ALA A 225 -17.03 -30.94 -42.05
C ALA A 225 -16.16 -29.71 -41.71
N ALA A 226 -15.67 -29.64 -40.44
CA ALA A 226 -14.36 -29.02 -40.12
C ALA A 226 -13.69 -29.54 -38.82
N ALA A 227 -14.11 -30.68 -38.26
CA ALA A 227 -13.76 -31.14 -36.91
C ALA A 227 -12.28 -31.51 -36.66
N LEU A 228 -11.40 -31.35 -37.65
CA LEU A 228 -9.96 -31.59 -37.55
C LEU A 228 -9.10 -30.32 -37.76
N GLY A 229 -9.70 -29.19 -38.15
CA GLY A 229 -8.98 -27.93 -38.35
C GLY A 229 -8.82 -27.13 -37.05
N GLY A 230 -9.91 -26.99 -36.28
CA GLY A 230 -9.94 -26.13 -35.09
C GLY A 230 -8.95 -26.55 -33.99
N THR A 231 -8.75 -27.84 -33.77
CA THR A 231 -7.79 -28.35 -32.78
C THR A 231 -6.35 -28.02 -33.17
N VAL A 232 -5.98 -28.17 -34.45
CA VAL A 232 -4.64 -27.81 -34.93
C VAL A 232 -4.41 -26.30 -34.82
N VAL A 233 -5.39 -25.47 -35.19
CA VAL A 233 -5.29 -24.01 -35.03
C VAL A 233 -5.13 -23.63 -33.55
N CYS A 234 -5.93 -24.19 -32.64
CA CYS A 234 -5.80 -23.93 -31.20
C CYS A 234 -4.44 -24.38 -30.63
N ILE A 235 -3.91 -25.54 -31.06
CA ILE A 235 -2.59 -26.03 -30.64
C ILE A 235 -1.47 -25.13 -31.20
N VAL A 236 -1.56 -24.67 -32.45
CA VAL A 236 -0.58 -23.75 -33.04
C VAL A 236 -0.65 -22.38 -32.35
N CYS A 237 -1.84 -21.83 -32.09
CA CYS A 237 -2.00 -20.59 -31.33
C CYS A 237 -1.46 -20.73 -29.90
N ALA A 238 -1.74 -21.83 -29.20
CA ALA A 238 -1.18 -22.10 -27.87
C ALA A 238 0.35 -22.22 -27.90
N ALA A 239 0.91 -22.95 -28.87
CA ALA A 239 2.37 -23.07 -29.05
C ALA A 239 3.04 -21.73 -29.41
N LEU A 240 2.36 -20.87 -30.18
CA LEU A 240 2.83 -19.51 -30.47
C LEU A 240 2.76 -18.60 -29.23
N VAL A 241 1.69 -18.66 -28.43
CA VAL A 241 1.57 -17.91 -27.17
C VAL A 241 2.59 -18.39 -26.13
N VAL A 242 2.84 -19.70 -26.03
CA VAL A 242 3.89 -20.26 -25.17
C VAL A 242 5.28 -19.84 -25.65
N ARG A 243 5.59 -19.93 -26.95
CA ARG A 243 6.86 -19.44 -27.51
C ARG A 243 7.02 -17.93 -27.38
N TYR A 244 5.95 -17.16 -27.46
CA TYR A 244 5.95 -15.71 -27.22
C TYR A 244 6.25 -15.41 -25.74
N ARG A 245 5.56 -16.06 -24.80
CA ARG A 245 5.88 -15.96 -23.36
C ARG A 245 7.33 -16.39 -23.06
N GLN A 246 7.80 -17.49 -23.62
CA GLN A 246 9.19 -17.95 -23.44
C GLN A 246 10.21 -16.96 -24.01
N ARG A 247 9.92 -16.30 -25.13
CA ARG A 247 10.76 -15.21 -25.67
C ARG A 247 10.74 -13.97 -24.79
N MET A 248 9.58 -13.54 -24.31
CA MET A 248 9.46 -12.41 -23.37
C MET A 248 10.21 -12.69 -22.05
N ILE A 249 10.16 -13.93 -21.55
CA ILE A 249 10.94 -14.36 -20.37
C ILE A 249 12.45 -14.36 -20.68
N ALA A 250 12.86 -14.80 -21.87
CA ALA A 250 14.25 -14.77 -22.30
C ALA A 250 14.79 -13.34 -22.46
N ASP A 251 14.04 -12.41 -23.08
CA ASP A 251 14.42 -11.00 -23.21
C ASP A 251 14.51 -10.31 -21.85
N VAL A 252 13.58 -10.60 -20.92
CA VAL A 252 13.65 -10.14 -19.52
C VAL A 252 14.91 -10.66 -18.81
N HIS A 253 15.43 -11.83 -19.18
CA HIS A 253 16.68 -12.37 -18.66
C HIS A 253 17.94 -11.86 -19.41
N TYR A 254 17.78 -11.21 -20.57
CA TYR A 254 18.89 -10.72 -21.42
C TYR A 254 19.01 -9.19 -21.48
N HIS A 255 18.18 -8.46 -20.72
CA HIS A 255 18.26 -7.01 -20.56
C HIS A 255 18.30 -6.57 -19.08
N TRP A 256 19.22 -7.18 -18.34
CA TRP A 256 19.94 -6.49 -17.26
C TRP A 256 21.09 -5.68 -17.87
N PRO A 257 20.94 -4.36 -18.10
CA PRO A 257 22.11 -3.51 -18.32
C PRO A 257 22.92 -3.42 -17.03
N ASP A 258 24.25 -3.47 -17.12
CA ASP A 258 25.19 -3.31 -16.00
C ASP A 258 25.12 -1.89 -15.37
N ARG A 259 24.06 -1.60 -14.62
CA ARG A 259 24.00 -0.48 -13.67
C ARG A 259 24.53 -0.91 -12.32
N ARG A 260 25.85 -1.16 -12.28
CA ARG A 260 26.63 -1.27 -11.05
C ARG A 260 26.69 0.11 -10.36
N SER A 261 25.63 0.45 -9.63
CA SER A 261 25.57 1.55 -8.65
C SER A 261 25.20 0.96 -7.30
N SER A 262 25.80 1.47 -6.22
CA SER A 262 25.72 0.90 -4.87
C SER A 262 24.38 1.14 -4.15
N ASP A 263 23.34 1.49 -4.91
CA ASP A 263 22.05 2.04 -4.46
C ASP A 263 20.89 1.08 -4.76
N ALA A 264 21.19 -0.13 -5.26
CA ALA A 264 20.22 -1.19 -5.52
C ALA A 264 19.68 -1.74 -4.19
N ILE A 265 18.63 -1.11 -3.68
CA ILE A 265 17.78 -1.65 -2.61
C ILE A 265 17.32 -3.03 -3.05
N SER A 266 17.70 -4.06 -2.30
CA SER A 266 17.26 -5.45 -2.51
C SER A 266 15.80 -5.60 -2.07
N PHE A 267 14.88 -5.04 -2.85
CA PHE A 267 13.46 -5.33 -2.71
C PHE A 267 13.24 -6.85 -2.79
N VAL A 268 12.76 -7.44 -1.69
CA VAL A 268 12.01 -8.70 -1.79
C VAL A 268 10.71 -8.34 -2.48
N SER A 269 10.60 -8.65 -3.78
CA SER A 269 9.40 -8.25 -4.51
C SER A 269 8.24 -9.15 -4.11
N ALA A 270 7.07 -8.58 -3.82
CA ALA A 270 5.84 -9.36 -3.66
C ALA A 270 5.47 -10.19 -4.92
N LYS A 271 6.20 -9.98 -6.03
CA LYS A 271 6.12 -10.74 -7.28
C LYS A 271 6.94 -12.05 -7.27
N ASP A 272 7.81 -12.25 -6.29
CA ASP A 272 8.62 -13.46 -6.10
C ASP A 272 7.93 -14.49 -5.18
N ILE A 273 6.67 -14.23 -4.78
CA ILE A 273 5.87 -15.00 -3.81
C ILE A 273 4.65 -15.70 -4.48
N ILE A 274 4.61 -15.77 -5.83
CA ILE A 274 3.55 -16.46 -6.62
C ILE A 274 4.11 -17.24 -7.81
#